data_AF-A0A3D3IPP8-F1
#
_entry.id   AF-A0A3D3IPP8-F1
#
_cell.length_a   1.000
_cell.length_b   1.000
_cell.length_c   1.000
_cell.angle_alpha   90.00
_cell.angle_beta   90.00
_cell.angle_gamma   90.00
#
_symmetry.space_group_name_H-M   'P 1'
#
loop_
_entity.id
_entity.type
_entity.pdbx_description
1 polymer ?
#
loop_
_entity_poly.entity_id
_entity_poly.type
_entity_poly.pdbx_seq_one_letter_code
_entity_poly.pdbx_strand_id
1 'polypeptide(L)'
;MFDPSWTKRSWKDIAPTVQSFITSIQTIQQQLDSPLIAPMGRYLRKQLPPFLLLRDFFFEHETDARAIIEDQVKFEEALSAIAHQRYHETGEKVRRAVVRSIIYIFLTKMVLALALEAPVDVLIMKRVDYLPLVINAIFPPLLLFLITAFIAIPGADNTKRLLDRIKLIIYQFTEYQKGQDAFTLAVARKRPLLAGIFSFVYMVGFMISFGLIIFILTNLHFNIASQIIFVFFVALVTLFAYRIRQSAKEYEMIERQGILEPIIDFFFLPILYAGDFLSKEIAKINIFIFIFDFILEAPLKVIFEVIEEWIRFIRTKKEEII
;
A
#
# COMPACT_ATOMS: atom_id res chain seq x y z
N MET A 1 -4.47 2.81 30.52
CA MET A 1 -3.75 4.00 31.04
C MET A 1 -2.31 3.55 31.27
N PHE A 2 -1.35 4.03 30.46
CA PHE A 2 0.04 3.57 30.54
C PHE A 2 0.70 4.12 31.80
N ASP A 3 1.23 3.24 32.65
CA ASP A 3 2.01 3.62 33.84
C ASP A 3 3.49 3.77 33.44
N PRO A 4 4.04 4.99 33.39
CA PRO A 4 5.42 5.24 32.97
C PRO A 4 6.49 4.64 33.89
N SER A 5 6.12 4.02 35.02
CA SER A 5 7.05 3.33 35.94
C SER A 5 7.40 1.88 35.54
N TRP A 6 6.83 1.34 34.45
CA TRP A 6 7.01 -0.05 34.04
C TRP A 6 8.47 -0.47 33.79
N THR A 7 9.34 0.49 33.43
CA THR A 7 10.78 0.26 33.21
C THR A 7 11.59 0.10 34.51
N LYS A 8 10.98 0.36 35.67
CA LYS A 8 11.65 0.34 36.99
C LYS A 8 11.13 -0.74 37.94
N ARG A 9 10.19 -1.60 37.51
CA ARG A 9 9.57 -2.63 38.38
C ARG A 9 10.31 -3.97 38.32
N SER A 10 10.46 -4.60 39.49
CA SER A 10 11.00 -5.95 39.62
C SER A 10 9.94 -7.02 39.30
N TRP A 11 10.35 -8.18 38.78
CA TRP A 11 9.46 -9.28 38.40
C TRP A 11 8.51 -9.77 39.51
N LYS A 12 8.85 -9.50 40.78
CA LYS A 12 8.05 -9.84 41.96
C LYS A 12 6.82 -8.95 42.16
N ASP A 13 6.80 -7.73 41.62
CA ASP A 13 5.73 -6.74 41.82
C ASP A 13 4.71 -6.72 40.66
N ILE A 14 4.87 -7.63 39.69
CA ILE A 14 4.15 -7.61 38.42
C ILE A 14 2.78 -8.31 38.51
N ALA A 15 2.56 -9.21 39.47
CA ALA A 15 1.35 -10.05 39.56
C ALA A 15 0.00 -9.29 39.45
N PRO A 16 -0.26 -8.20 40.21
CA PRO A 16 -1.50 -7.42 40.04
C PRO A 16 -1.51 -6.55 38.76
N THR A 17 -0.34 -6.29 38.16
CA THR A 17 -0.17 -5.51 36.92
C THR A 17 -0.42 -6.36 35.67
N VAL A 18 -0.13 -7.67 35.72
CA VAL A 18 -0.39 -8.60 34.61
C VAL A 18 -1.87 -8.63 34.26
N GLN A 19 -2.75 -8.72 35.25
CA GLN A 19 -4.19 -8.78 34.97
C GLN A 19 -4.69 -7.48 34.33
N SER A 20 -4.26 -6.32 34.83
CA SER A 20 -4.59 -5.01 34.23
C SER A 20 -4.06 -4.88 32.80
N PHE A 21 -2.85 -5.39 32.56
CA PHE A 21 -2.23 -5.40 31.24
C PHE A 21 -2.96 -6.32 30.26
N ILE A 22 -3.31 -7.54 30.68
CA ILE A 22 -4.13 -8.49 29.90
C ILE A 22 -5.50 -7.88 29.58
N THR A 23 -6.18 -7.31 30.57
CA THR A 23 -7.48 -6.63 30.36
C THR A 23 -7.35 -5.44 29.40
N SER A 24 -6.25 -4.69 29.48
CA SER A 24 -5.97 -3.58 28.56
C SER A 24 -5.75 -4.09 27.15
N ILE A 25 -4.96 -5.16 26.96
CA ILE A 25 -4.77 -5.81 25.66
C ILE A 25 -6.11 -6.31 25.12
N GLN A 26 -6.91 -7.01 25.92
CA GLN A 26 -8.22 -7.52 25.50
C GLN A 26 -9.17 -6.41 25.10
N THR A 27 -9.18 -5.30 25.85
CA THR A 27 -10.01 -4.12 25.54
C THR A 27 -9.55 -3.46 24.25
N ILE A 28 -8.24 -3.31 24.05
CA ILE A 28 -7.67 -2.79 22.81
C ILE A 28 -8.03 -3.72 21.64
N GLN A 29 -7.91 -5.04 21.81
CA GLN A 29 -8.27 -6.03 20.80
C GLN A 29 -9.75 -5.90 20.41
N GLN A 30 -10.66 -5.85 21.39
CA GLN A 30 -12.09 -5.67 21.17
C GLN A 30 -12.41 -4.34 20.47
N GLN A 31 -11.70 -3.27 20.81
CA GLN A 31 -11.85 -1.98 20.15
C GLN A 31 -11.33 -2.01 18.71
N LEU A 32 -10.24 -2.72 18.44
CA LEU A 32 -9.67 -2.91 17.12
C LEU A 32 -10.53 -3.81 16.21
N ASP A 33 -11.29 -4.74 16.80
CA ASP A 33 -12.26 -5.59 16.09
C ASP A 33 -13.58 -4.87 15.79
N SER A 34 -13.74 -3.62 16.24
CA SER A 34 -14.95 -2.84 16.01
C SER A 34 -15.17 -2.55 14.53
N PRO A 35 -16.43 -2.65 14.01
CA PRO A 35 -16.76 -2.30 12.63
C PRO A 35 -16.49 -0.81 12.31
N LEU A 36 -16.26 0.02 13.33
CA LEU A 36 -15.97 1.45 13.21
C LEU A 36 -14.52 1.74 12.83
N ILE A 37 -13.59 0.81 13.05
CA ILE A 37 -12.16 1.03 12.83
C ILE A 37 -11.84 1.30 11.37
N ALA A 38 -12.45 0.56 10.45
CA ALA A 38 -12.22 0.77 9.02
C ALA A 38 -12.77 2.13 8.51
N PRO A 39 -14.01 2.54 8.80
CA PRO A 39 -14.51 3.89 8.51
C PRO A 39 -13.68 5.01 9.15
N MET A 40 -13.37 4.90 10.45
CA MET A 40 -12.58 5.90 11.16
C MET A 40 -11.17 6.02 10.58
N GLY A 41 -10.51 4.88 10.30
CA GLY A 41 -9.18 4.85 9.71
C GLY A 41 -9.13 5.51 8.32
N ARG A 42 -10.20 5.39 7.51
CA ARG A 42 -10.31 6.11 6.23
C ARG A 42 -10.48 7.61 6.42
N TYR A 43 -11.27 8.03 7.41
CA TYR A 43 -11.46 9.45 7.73
C TYR A 43 -10.15 10.08 8.25
N LEU A 44 -9.50 9.44 9.22
CA LEU A 44 -8.27 9.93 9.84
C LEU A 44 -7.14 10.06 8.83
N ARG A 45 -6.96 9.07 7.94
CA ARG A 45 -5.93 9.13 6.89
C ARG A 45 -6.01 10.39 6.03
N LYS A 46 -7.22 10.89 5.72
CA LYS A 46 -7.40 12.12 4.92
C LYS A 46 -7.00 13.38 5.66
N GLN A 47 -7.03 13.36 6.98
CA GLN A 47 -6.66 14.52 7.83
C GLN A 47 -5.23 14.45 8.34
N LEU A 48 -4.55 13.32 8.13
CA LEU A 48 -3.24 13.01 8.71
C LEU A 48 -2.07 13.87 8.19
N PRO A 49 -1.97 14.26 6.90
CA PRO A 49 -0.78 14.91 6.36
C PRO A 49 -0.30 16.16 7.12
N PRO A 50 -1.15 17.13 7.50
CA PRO A 50 -0.74 18.29 8.28
C PRO A 50 -0.13 17.92 9.64
N PHE A 51 -0.67 16.89 10.30
CA PHE A 51 -0.20 16.47 11.62
C PHE A 51 1.12 15.70 11.54
N LEU A 52 1.36 14.95 10.46
CA LEU A 52 2.67 14.31 10.25
C LEU A 52 3.76 15.36 10.06
N LEU A 53 3.48 16.40 9.27
CA LEU A 53 4.44 17.47 9.03
C LEU A 53 4.69 18.29 10.30
N LEU A 54 3.65 18.62 11.06
CA LEU A 54 3.77 19.30 12.35
C LEU A 54 4.56 18.45 13.36
N ARG A 55 4.30 17.15 13.44
CA ARG A 55 5.06 16.23 14.28
C ARG A 55 6.55 16.30 13.94
N ASP A 56 6.89 16.21 12.66
CA ASP A 56 8.28 16.25 12.21
C ASP A 56 8.94 17.59 12.52
N PHE A 57 8.22 18.70 12.30
CA PHE A 57 8.66 20.04 12.70
C PHE A 57 8.99 20.13 14.20
N PHE A 58 8.12 19.61 15.07
CA PHE A 58 8.37 19.66 16.52
C PHE A 58 9.54 18.75 16.96
N PHE A 59 9.80 17.65 16.25
CA PHE A 59 10.97 16.81 16.51
C PHE A 59 12.27 17.43 16.01
N GLU A 60 12.24 18.21 14.93
CA GLU A 60 13.43 18.89 14.40
C GLU A 60 13.76 20.17 15.18
N HIS A 61 12.73 20.88 15.68
CA HIS A 61 12.84 22.18 16.36
C HIS A 61 12.44 22.11 17.84
N GLU A 62 13.04 21.20 18.62
CA GLU A 62 12.61 20.95 20.01
C GLU A 62 12.64 22.19 20.92
N THR A 63 13.58 23.11 20.70
CA THR A 63 13.82 24.26 21.60
C THR A 63 13.42 25.61 21.02
N ASP A 64 13.43 25.75 19.70
CA ASP A 64 13.19 26.99 18.96
C ASP A 64 11.86 27.01 18.19
N ALA A 65 11.08 25.91 18.20
CA ALA A 65 9.78 25.81 17.53
C ALA A 65 8.88 27.02 17.78
N ARG A 66 8.82 27.53 19.02
CA ARG A 66 7.98 28.69 19.35
C ARG A 66 8.45 29.95 18.61
N ALA A 67 9.75 30.24 18.62
CA ALA A 67 10.31 31.40 17.95
C ALA A 67 10.10 31.33 16.42
N ILE A 68 10.18 30.12 15.86
CA ILE A 68 9.92 29.89 14.44
C ILE A 68 8.43 30.07 14.12
N ILE A 69 7.51 29.53 14.93
CA ILE A 69 6.06 29.68 14.73
C ILE A 69 5.62 31.15 14.82
N GLU A 70 6.27 31.97 15.64
CA GLU A 70 5.95 33.40 15.75
C GLU A 70 6.33 34.18 14.45
N ASP A 71 7.29 33.69 13.67
CA ASP A 71 7.68 34.22 12.37
C ASP A 71 7.09 33.37 11.24
N GLN A 72 5.95 33.79 10.69
CA GLN A 72 5.22 33.03 9.67
C GLN A 72 6.06 32.65 8.45
N VAL A 73 6.98 33.53 8.04
CA VAL A 73 7.84 33.26 6.87
C VAL A 73 8.81 32.14 7.19
N LYS A 74 9.50 32.21 8.34
CA LYS A 74 10.40 31.14 8.78
C LYS A 74 9.68 29.83 9.01
N PHE A 75 8.45 29.87 9.55
CA PHE A 75 7.65 28.67 9.74
C PHE A 75 7.28 27.99 8.43
N GLU A 76 6.88 28.77 7.42
CA GLU A 76 6.60 28.24 6.07
C GLU A 76 7.84 27.65 5.40
N GLU A 77 8.99 28.32 5.50
CA GLU A 77 10.25 27.83 4.96
C GLU A 77 10.67 26.50 5.60
N ALA A 78 10.60 26.41 6.94
CA ALA A 78 10.90 25.19 7.68
C ALA A 78 9.97 24.03 7.29
N LEU A 79 8.65 24.27 7.27
CA LEU A 79 7.69 23.23 6.88
C LEU A 79 7.85 22.81 5.42
N SER A 80 8.16 23.75 4.51
CA SER A 80 8.39 23.43 3.10
C SER A 80 9.64 22.56 2.93
N ALA A 81 10.73 22.85 3.65
CA ALA A 81 11.93 22.03 3.65
C ALA A 81 11.65 20.59 4.11
N ILE A 82 10.95 20.43 5.24
CA ILE A 82 10.54 19.12 5.77
C ILE A 82 9.65 18.39 4.77
N ALA A 83 8.68 19.08 4.16
CA ALA A 83 7.78 18.48 3.17
C ALA A 83 8.55 17.95 1.96
N HIS A 84 9.48 18.72 1.41
CA HIS A 84 10.32 18.28 0.30
C HIS A 84 11.20 17.08 0.64
N GLN A 85 11.79 17.07 1.84
CA GLN A 85 12.55 15.92 2.33
C GLN A 85 11.65 14.67 2.41
N ARG A 86 10.46 14.78 3.00
CA ARG A 86 9.51 13.67 3.09
C ARG A 86 9.03 13.19 1.74
N TYR A 87 8.83 14.08 0.77
CA TYR A 87 8.44 13.69 -0.59
C TYR A 87 9.54 12.87 -1.28
N HIS A 88 10.80 13.27 -1.11
CA HIS A 88 11.94 12.51 -1.60
C HIS A 88 12.04 11.12 -0.94
N GLU A 89 11.95 11.06 0.40
CA GLU A 89 11.97 9.79 1.14
C GLU A 89 10.82 8.85 0.74
N THR A 90 9.61 9.39 0.57
CA THR A 90 8.44 8.64 0.10
C THR A 90 8.66 8.13 -1.32
N GLY A 91 9.19 8.96 -2.22
CA GLY A 91 9.53 8.55 -3.58
C GLY A 91 10.51 7.38 -3.63
N GLU A 92 11.58 7.48 -2.84
CA GLU A 92 12.58 6.42 -2.69
C GLU A 92 11.99 5.13 -2.13
N LYS A 93 11.13 5.22 -1.11
CA LYS A 93 10.40 4.10 -0.53
C LYS A 93 9.47 3.44 -1.54
N VAL A 94 8.72 4.24 -2.31
CA VAL A 94 7.80 3.78 -3.36
C VAL A 94 8.59 3.06 -4.46
N ARG A 95 9.69 3.64 -4.96
CA ARG A 95 10.53 3.00 -5.98
C ARG A 95 11.08 1.66 -5.51
N ARG A 96 11.61 1.59 -4.28
CA ARG A 96 12.06 0.32 -3.69
C ARG A 96 10.94 -0.70 -3.58
N ALA A 97 9.74 -0.28 -3.18
CA ALA A 97 8.58 -1.17 -3.10
C ALA A 97 8.18 -1.70 -4.48
N VAL A 98 8.14 -0.85 -5.51
CA VAL A 98 7.85 -1.26 -6.90
C VAL A 98 8.87 -2.28 -7.39
N VAL A 99 10.16 -1.98 -7.27
CA VAL A 99 11.24 -2.88 -7.74
C VAL A 99 11.17 -4.22 -7.02
N ARG A 100 11.05 -4.21 -5.68
CA ARG A 100 10.89 -5.44 -4.91
C ARG A 100 9.67 -6.22 -5.38
N SER A 101 8.50 -5.60 -5.47
CA SER A 101 7.26 -6.27 -5.90
C SER A 101 7.36 -6.87 -7.30
N ILE A 102 7.96 -6.16 -8.27
CA ILE A 102 8.23 -6.69 -9.62
C ILE A 102 9.06 -7.98 -9.54
N ILE A 103 10.16 -7.93 -8.78
CA ILE A 103 11.08 -9.05 -8.63
C ILE A 103 10.38 -10.24 -7.94
N TYR A 104 9.69 -10.00 -6.83
CA TYR A 104 8.94 -11.05 -6.11
C TYR A 104 7.87 -11.68 -7.00
N ILE A 105 7.07 -10.87 -7.71
CA ILE A 105 6.01 -11.37 -8.61
C ILE A 105 6.61 -12.21 -9.73
N PHE A 106 7.69 -11.73 -10.36
CA PHE A 106 8.37 -12.46 -11.43
C PHE A 106 8.89 -13.81 -10.94
N LEU A 107 9.64 -13.83 -9.83
CA LEU A 107 10.17 -15.09 -9.28
C LEU A 107 9.07 -16.06 -8.86
N THR A 108 8.06 -15.57 -8.15
CA THR A 108 6.93 -16.41 -7.72
C THR A 108 6.23 -17.02 -8.92
N LYS A 109 6.07 -16.24 -9.98
CA LYS A 109 5.45 -16.71 -11.21
C LYS A 109 6.30 -17.78 -11.90
N MET A 110 7.61 -17.61 -11.95
CA MET A 110 8.52 -18.62 -12.52
C MET A 110 8.49 -19.92 -11.73
N VAL A 111 8.48 -19.86 -10.40
CA VAL A 111 8.36 -21.04 -9.55
C VAL A 111 7.02 -21.75 -9.80
N LEU A 112 5.91 -21.03 -9.82
CA LEU A 112 4.59 -21.64 -10.08
C LEU A 112 4.47 -22.18 -11.51
N ALA A 113 5.08 -21.52 -12.49
CA ALA A 113 5.13 -22.01 -13.85
C ALA A 113 5.90 -23.34 -13.92
N LEU A 114 7.05 -23.46 -13.26
CA LEU A 114 7.82 -24.70 -13.25
C LEU A 114 7.16 -25.81 -12.41
N ALA A 115 6.52 -25.47 -11.29
CA ALA A 115 5.94 -26.43 -10.36
C ALA A 115 4.56 -26.95 -10.79
N LEU A 116 3.75 -26.10 -11.43
CA LEU A 116 2.35 -26.41 -11.76
C LEU A 116 2.08 -26.38 -13.26
N GLU A 117 2.46 -25.30 -13.95
CA GLU A 117 2.11 -25.12 -15.37
C GLU A 117 2.88 -26.09 -16.28
N ALA A 118 4.19 -26.24 -16.09
CA ALA A 118 5.04 -27.10 -16.92
C ALA A 118 4.65 -28.60 -16.85
N PRO A 119 4.37 -29.19 -15.66
CA PRO A 119 3.84 -30.55 -15.60
C PRO A 119 2.49 -30.70 -16.29
N VAL A 120 1.59 -29.72 -16.15
CA VAL A 120 0.26 -29.73 -16.80
C VAL A 120 0.41 -29.70 -18.33
N ASP A 121 1.24 -28.82 -18.86
CA ASP A 121 1.43 -28.66 -20.30
C ASP A 121 2.09 -29.90 -20.93
N VAL A 122 3.11 -30.47 -20.28
CA VAL A 122 3.84 -31.62 -20.80
C VAL A 122 3.03 -32.92 -20.65
N LEU A 123 2.39 -33.16 -19.50
CA LEU A 123 1.70 -34.42 -19.21
C LEU A 123 0.29 -34.48 -19.80
N ILE A 124 -0.44 -33.36 -19.80
CA ILE A 124 -1.85 -33.32 -20.22
C ILE A 124 -1.97 -32.84 -21.66
N MET A 125 -1.32 -31.71 -22.02
CA MET A 125 -1.48 -31.10 -23.33
C MET A 125 -0.53 -31.64 -24.41
N LYS A 126 0.60 -32.27 -24.01
CA LYS A 126 1.64 -32.81 -24.90
C LYS A 126 2.20 -31.80 -25.93
N ARG A 127 1.98 -30.51 -25.70
CA ARG A 127 2.41 -29.38 -26.52
C ARG A 127 2.70 -28.21 -25.60
N VAL A 128 3.74 -27.44 -25.94
CA VAL A 128 4.09 -26.21 -25.22
C VAL A 128 3.78 -25.05 -26.15
N ASP A 129 2.74 -24.29 -25.82
CA ASP A 129 2.41 -23.06 -26.53
C ASP A 129 3.25 -21.92 -25.95
N TYR A 130 4.28 -21.52 -26.70
CA TYR A 130 5.25 -20.51 -26.26
C TYR A 130 4.61 -19.13 -26.05
N LEU A 131 3.57 -18.77 -26.80
CA LEU A 131 2.91 -17.47 -26.69
C LEU A 131 2.21 -17.30 -25.32
N PRO A 132 1.33 -18.22 -24.86
CA PRO A 132 0.83 -18.21 -23.50
C PRO A 132 1.93 -18.12 -22.45
N LEU A 133 2.98 -18.93 -22.57
CA LEU A 133 4.08 -18.96 -21.60
C LEU A 133 4.76 -17.58 -21.46
N VAL A 134 5.08 -16.94 -22.59
CA VAL A 134 5.73 -15.62 -22.61
C VAL A 134 4.80 -14.54 -22.04
N ILE A 135 3.53 -14.52 -22.44
CA ILE A 135 2.55 -13.56 -21.92
C ILE A 135 2.39 -13.76 -20.42
N ASN A 136 2.26 -15.01 -19.96
CA ASN A 136 2.08 -15.34 -18.56
C ASN A 136 3.29 -14.96 -17.68
N ALA A 137 4.50 -14.99 -18.25
CA ALA A 137 5.73 -14.59 -17.58
C ALA A 137 5.89 -13.06 -17.50
N ILE A 138 5.64 -12.34 -18.60
CA ILE A 138 5.94 -10.91 -18.73
C ILE A 138 4.79 -10.03 -18.24
N PHE A 139 3.55 -10.47 -18.43
CA PHE A 139 2.37 -9.64 -18.17
C PHE A 139 2.25 -9.16 -16.72
N PRO A 140 2.44 -9.99 -15.67
CA PRO A 140 2.27 -9.51 -14.30
C PRO A 140 3.29 -8.41 -13.90
N PRO A 141 4.61 -8.55 -14.17
CA PRO A 141 5.57 -7.46 -14.02
C PRO A 141 5.22 -6.21 -14.83
N LEU A 142 4.82 -6.40 -16.09
CA LEU A 142 4.45 -5.29 -16.99
C LEU A 142 3.23 -4.54 -16.46
N LEU A 143 2.20 -5.25 -16.01
CA LEU A 143 0.99 -4.67 -15.43
C LEU A 143 1.33 -3.86 -14.18
N LEU A 144 2.16 -4.40 -13.28
CA LEU A 144 2.59 -3.68 -12.09
C LEU A 144 3.34 -2.39 -12.47
N PHE A 145 4.28 -2.48 -13.41
CA PHE A 145 5.00 -1.32 -13.92
C PHE A 145 4.04 -0.27 -14.50
N LEU A 146 3.10 -0.67 -15.35
CA LEU A 146 2.14 0.25 -15.98
C LEU A 146 1.25 0.95 -14.94
N ILE A 147 0.72 0.23 -13.94
CA ILE A 147 -0.13 0.85 -12.91
C ILE A 147 0.68 1.79 -12.00
N THR A 148 1.96 1.46 -11.75
CA THR A 148 2.82 2.21 -10.83
C THR A 148 3.58 3.35 -11.49
N ALA A 149 3.79 3.32 -12.81
CA ALA A 149 4.47 4.37 -13.56
C ALA A 149 3.75 5.72 -13.47
N PHE A 150 2.43 5.72 -13.28
CA PHE A 150 1.62 6.93 -13.12
C PHE A 150 1.47 7.38 -11.65
N ILE A 151 2.18 6.76 -10.71
CA ILE A 151 2.18 7.20 -9.32
C ILE A 151 3.03 8.47 -9.22
N ALA A 152 2.34 9.61 -9.12
CA ALA A 152 2.99 10.90 -8.90
C ALA A 152 3.29 11.11 -7.41
N ILE A 153 4.51 11.59 -7.12
CA ILE A 153 4.87 12.11 -5.80
C ILE A 153 4.23 13.51 -5.65
N PRO A 154 3.79 13.93 -4.45
CA PRO A 154 3.24 15.25 -4.24
C PRO A 154 4.17 16.39 -4.74
N GLY A 155 3.59 17.39 -5.40
CA GLY A 155 4.31 18.54 -5.96
C GLY A 155 3.99 19.87 -5.25
N ALA A 156 4.43 20.99 -5.83
CA ALA A 156 4.32 22.33 -5.22
C ALA A 156 2.88 22.74 -4.85
N ASP A 157 1.88 22.39 -5.67
CA ASP A 157 0.47 22.65 -5.37
C ASP A 157 0.01 21.94 -4.08
N ASN A 158 0.53 20.74 -3.85
CA ASN A 158 0.24 19.99 -2.63
C ASN A 158 0.90 20.64 -1.42
N THR A 159 2.18 21.03 -1.56
CA THR A 159 2.91 21.77 -0.52
C THR A 159 2.14 23.01 -0.10
N LYS A 160 1.70 23.84 -1.06
CA LYS A 160 0.93 25.06 -0.75
C LYS A 160 -0.33 24.75 0.07
N ARG A 161 -1.14 23.79 -0.37
CA ARG A 161 -2.37 23.40 0.35
C ARG A 161 -2.10 22.83 1.74
N LEU A 162 -1.00 22.08 1.88
CA LEU A 162 -0.56 21.51 3.14
C LEU A 162 -0.16 22.62 4.13
N LEU A 163 0.64 23.59 3.68
CA LEU A 163 1.02 24.76 4.46
C LEU A 163 -0.19 25.61 4.84
N ASP A 164 -1.09 25.90 3.89
CA ASP A 164 -2.32 26.65 4.16
C ASP A 164 -3.19 25.97 5.23
N ARG A 165 -3.26 24.63 5.21
CA ARG A 165 -3.97 23.85 6.24
C ARG A 165 -3.29 23.94 7.60
N ILE A 166 -1.96 23.90 7.65
CA ILE A 166 -1.21 24.02 8.90
C ILE A 166 -1.38 25.42 9.50
N LYS A 167 -1.35 26.48 8.69
CA LYS A 167 -1.63 27.85 9.13
C LYS A 167 -3.03 27.97 9.74
N LEU A 168 -4.03 27.37 9.10
CA LEU A 168 -5.38 27.31 9.64
C LEU A 168 -5.42 26.59 11.01
N ILE A 169 -4.68 25.51 11.18
CA ILE A 169 -4.61 24.76 12.44
C ILE A 169 -3.94 25.58 13.54
N ILE A 170 -2.81 26.24 13.25
CA ILE A 170 -1.98 26.93 14.25
C ILE A 170 -2.51 28.33 14.59
N TYR A 171 -2.86 29.13 13.59
CA TYR A 171 -3.21 30.54 13.78
C TYR A 171 -4.71 30.82 13.76
N GLN A 172 -5.52 29.95 13.12
CA GLN A 172 -6.95 30.20 12.87
C GLN A 172 -7.80 28.98 13.24
N PHE A 173 -7.54 28.36 14.39
CA PHE A 173 -8.16 27.09 14.79
C PHE A 173 -9.70 27.11 14.76
N THR A 174 -10.31 28.24 15.12
CA THR A 174 -11.77 28.42 15.06
C THR A 174 -12.33 28.31 13.64
N GLU A 175 -11.60 28.81 12.63
CA GLU A 175 -11.98 28.69 11.22
C GLU A 175 -11.75 27.26 10.71
N TYR A 176 -10.63 26.65 11.10
CA TYR A 176 -10.36 25.25 10.83
C TYR A 176 -11.49 24.34 11.34
N GLN A 177 -11.97 24.56 12.57
CA GLN A 177 -13.05 23.78 13.16
C GLN A 177 -14.39 23.98 12.44
N LYS A 178 -14.71 25.19 12.00
CA LYS A 178 -15.94 25.48 11.23
C LYS A 178 -15.94 24.83 9.85
N GLY A 179 -14.77 24.71 9.22
CA GLY A 179 -14.62 24.08 7.90
C GLY A 179 -14.46 22.55 7.93
N GLN A 180 -14.52 21.92 9.10
CA GLN A 180 -14.46 20.47 9.23
C GLN A 180 -15.86 19.90 9.33
N ASP A 181 -16.23 19.03 8.38
CA ASP A 181 -17.41 18.18 8.56
C ASP A 181 -17.18 17.27 9.77
N ALA A 182 -18.09 17.30 10.74
CA ALA A 182 -18.04 16.37 11.85
C ALA A 182 -17.99 14.94 11.29
N PHE A 183 -17.13 14.09 11.87
CA PHE A 183 -17.16 12.66 11.54
C PHE A 183 -18.54 12.12 11.91
N THR A 184 -19.37 11.95 10.89
CA THR A 184 -20.67 11.32 11.01
C THR A 184 -20.51 9.91 10.47
N LEU A 185 -20.88 8.92 11.28
CA LEU A 185 -21.19 7.61 10.74
C LEU A 185 -22.40 7.82 9.85
N ALA A 186 -22.16 7.99 8.54
CA ALA A 186 -23.23 8.11 7.59
C ALA A 186 -24.10 6.86 7.73
N VAL A 187 -25.22 7.00 8.44
CA VAL A 187 -26.29 6.01 8.42
C VAL A 187 -26.81 6.11 7.00
N ALA A 188 -26.25 5.28 6.11
CA ALA A 188 -26.61 5.26 4.71
C ALA A 188 -28.13 5.16 4.65
N ARG A 189 -28.79 6.22 4.17
CA ARG A 189 -30.24 6.27 4.07
C ARG A 189 -30.65 5.05 3.26
N LYS A 190 -31.34 4.10 3.91
CA LYS A 190 -31.69 2.81 3.31
C LYS A 190 -32.62 3.06 2.11
N ARG A 191 -32.05 3.15 0.91
CA ARG A 191 -32.78 3.21 -0.36
C ARG A 191 -32.65 1.83 -1.01
N PRO A 192 -33.49 0.84 -0.63
CA PRO A 192 -33.29 -0.55 -1.03
C PRO A 192 -33.34 -0.73 -2.55
N LEU A 193 -34.17 0.04 -3.25
CA LEU A 193 -34.24 0.01 -4.72
C LEU A 193 -32.92 0.46 -5.37
N LEU A 194 -32.37 1.61 -4.95
CA LEU A 194 -31.09 2.10 -5.48
C LEU A 194 -29.94 1.16 -5.11
N ALA A 195 -29.94 0.61 -3.88
CA ALA A 195 -28.97 -0.37 -3.47
C ALA A 195 -29.03 -1.63 -4.34
N GLY A 196 -30.23 -2.12 -4.67
CA GLY A 196 -30.43 -3.23 -5.60
C GLY A 196 -29.90 -2.94 -7.01
N ILE A 197 -30.21 -1.77 -7.57
CA ILE A 197 -29.70 -1.32 -8.88
C ILE A 197 -28.17 -1.26 -8.87
N PHE A 198 -27.57 -0.62 -7.87
CA PHE A 198 -26.11 -0.52 -7.76
C PHE A 198 -25.44 -1.89 -7.57
N SER A 199 -26.08 -2.80 -6.82
CA SER A 199 -25.58 -4.16 -6.65
C SER A 199 -25.61 -4.94 -7.96
N PHE A 200 -26.68 -4.79 -8.74
CA PHE A 200 -26.79 -5.39 -10.07
C PHE A 200 -25.73 -4.83 -11.03
N VAL A 201 -25.60 -3.49 -11.09
CA VAL A 201 -24.56 -2.84 -11.91
C VAL A 201 -23.17 -3.33 -11.52
N TYR A 202 -22.88 -3.43 -10.22
CA TYR A 202 -21.61 -3.93 -9.72
C TYR A 202 -21.37 -5.41 -10.08
N MET A 203 -22.40 -6.26 -9.99
CA MET A 203 -22.32 -7.67 -10.42
C MET A 203 -22.02 -7.77 -11.91
N VAL A 204 -22.67 -6.96 -12.75
CA VAL A 204 -22.39 -6.89 -14.19
C VAL A 204 -20.96 -6.41 -14.43
N GLY A 205 -20.51 -5.38 -13.71
CA GLY A 205 -19.12 -4.90 -13.76
C GLY A 205 -18.12 -6.00 -13.42
N PHE A 206 -18.37 -6.77 -12.36
CA PHE A 206 -17.57 -7.93 -11.98
C PHE A 206 -17.50 -8.97 -13.10
N MET A 207 -18.65 -9.35 -13.67
CA MET A 207 -18.70 -10.32 -14.77
C MET A 207 -17.98 -9.82 -16.01
N ILE A 208 -18.09 -8.53 -16.34
CA ILE A 208 -17.37 -7.93 -17.47
C ILE A 208 -15.86 -7.93 -17.21
N SER A 209 -15.41 -7.48 -16.04
CA SER A 209 -13.98 -7.41 -15.71
C SER A 209 -13.31 -8.79 -15.81
N PHE A 210 -13.84 -9.81 -15.14
CA PHE A 210 -13.27 -11.16 -15.17
C PHE A 210 -13.56 -11.88 -16.50
N GLY A 211 -14.76 -11.71 -17.05
CA GLY A 211 -15.15 -12.32 -18.31
C GLY A 211 -14.30 -11.84 -19.48
N LEU A 212 -13.95 -10.55 -19.52
CA LEU A 212 -13.05 -10.01 -20.55
C LEU A 212 -11.63 -10.60 -20.42
N ILE A 213 -11.09 -10.73 -19.20
CA ILE A 213 -9.79 -11.36 -18.98
C ILE A 213 -9.82 -12.80 -19.46
N ILE A 214 -10.80 -13.60 -19.02
CA ILE A 214 -10.95 -15.01 -19.40
C ILE A 214 -11.14 -15.16 -20.91
N PHE A 215 -11.96 -14.30 -21.53
CA PHE A 215 -12.17 -14.28 -22.97
C PHE A 215 -10.88 -14.02 -23.72
N ILE A 216 -10.11 -12.99 -23.34
CA ILE A 216 -8.81 -12.68 -23.97
C ILE A 216 -7.86 -13.87 -23.82
N LEU A 217 -7.74 -14.45 -22.63
CA LEU A 217 -6.85 -15.59 -22.38
C LEU A 217 -7.27 -16.84 -23.19
N THR A 218 -8.56 -17.09 -23.34
CA THR A 218 -9.09 -18.20 -24.15
C THR A 218 -8.75 -18.02 -25.63
N ASN A 219 -8.89 -16.79 -26.16
CA ASN A 219 -8.49 -16.47 -27.53
C ASN A 219 -6.97 -16.56 -27.75
N LEU A 220 -6.19 -16.39 -26.68
CA LEU A 220 -4.73 -16.60 -26.68
C LEU A 220 -4.34 -18.06 -26.46
N HIS A 221 -5.29 -19.00 -26.44
CA HIS A 221 -5.09 -20.43 -26.23
C HIS A 221 -4.53 -20.81 -24.85
N PHE A 222 -4.77 -20.01 -23.81
CA PHE A 222 -4.44 -20.43 -22.44
C PHE A 222 -5.33 -21.59 -21.99
N ASN A 223 -4.72 -22.62 -21.40
CA ASN A 223 -5.48 -23.68 -20.73
C ASN A 223 -6.11 -23.18 -19.41
N ILE A 224 -7.11 -23.90 -18.91
CA ILE A 224 -7.89 -23.51 -17.73
C ILE A 224 -7.00 -23.30 -16.49
N ALA A 225 -6.01 -24.17 -16.27
CA ALA A 225 -5.09 -24.03 -15.12
C ALA A 225 -4.29 -22.72 -15.21
N SER A 226 -3.72 -22.43 -16.38
CA SER A 226 -2.97 -21.21 -16.66
C SER A 226 -3.84 -19.96 -16.57
N GLN A 227 -5.12 -20.04 -17.00
CA GLN A 227 -6.07 -18.94 -16.83
C GLN A 227 -6.32 -18.62 -15.35
N ILE A 228 -6.55 -19.65 -14.52
CA ILE A 228 -6.76 -19.47 -13.07
C ILE A 228 -5.53 -18.83 -12.43
N ILE A 229 -4.34 -19.34 -12.72
CA ILE A 229 -3.09 -18.79 -12.17
C ILE A 229 -2.88 -17.36 -12.68
N PHE A 230 -3.15 -17.07 -13.95
CA PHE A 230 -3.02 -15.72 -14.50
C PHE A 230 -3.95 -14.73 -13.78
N VAL A 231 -5.24 -15.06 -13.64
CA VAL A 231 -6.22 -14.22 -12.94
C VAL A 231 -5.82 -13.99 -11.49
N PHE A 232 -5.29 -15.03 -10.81
CA PHE A 232 -4.74 -14.92 -9.46
C PHE A 232 -3.60 -13.88 -9.39
N PHE A 233 -2.65 -13.91 -10.34
CA PHE A 233 -1.56 -12.93 -10.38
C PHE A 233 -2.05 -11.53 -10.71
N VAL A 234 -3.02 -11.36 -11.61
CA VAL A 234 -3.61 -10.05 -11.91
C VAL A 234 -4.24 -9.44 -10.66
N ALA A 235 -4.95 -10.23 -9.86
CA ALA A 235 -5.54 -9.80 -8.59
C ALA A 235 -4.47 -9.38 -7.56
N LEU A 236 -3.41 -10.18 -7.40
CA LEU A 236 -2.29 -9.84 -6.51
C LEU A 236 -1.52 -8.60 -6.94
N VAL A 237 -1.20 -8.48 -8.23
CA VAL A 237 -0.52 -7.31 -8.81
C VAL A 237 -1.34 -6.06 -8.57
N THR A 238 -2.65 -6.13 -8.79
CA THR A 238 -3.57 -5.01 -8.58
C THR A 238 -3.58 -4.58 -7.12
N LEU A 239 -3.62 -5.53 -6.18
CA LEU A 239 -3.53 -5.24 -4.74
C LEU A 239 -2.20 -4.59 -4.36
N PHE A 240 -1.08 -5.10 -4.87
CA PHE A 240 0.24 -4.53 -4.58
C PHE A 240 0.39 -3.13 -5.15
N ALA A 241 -0.04 -2.92 -6.39
CA ALA A 241 -0.06 -1.60 -7.01
C ALA A 241 -0.90 -0.60 -6.19
N TYR A 242 -2.06 -1.03 -5.69
CA TYR A 242 -2.90 -0.23 -4.80
C TYR A 242 -2.19 0.12 -3.47
N ARG A 243 -1.53 -0.85 -2.82
CA ARG A 243 -0.77 -0.62 -1.57
C ARG A 243 0.42 0.34 -1.77
N ILE A 244 1.13 0.19 -2.88
CA ILE A 244 2.23 1.09 -3.27
C ILE A 244 1.68 2.51 -3.49
N ARG A 245 0.56 2.65 -4.22
CA ARG A 245 -0.11 3.93 -4.44
C ARG A 245 -0.52 4.59 -3.12
N GLN A 246 -1.11 3.85 -2.17
CA GLN A 246 -1.44 4.41 -0.85
C GLN A 246 -0.21 4.94 -0.12
N SER A 247 0.92 4.26 -0.22
CA SER A 247 2.17 4.70 0.42
C SER A 247 2.70 6.00 -0.20
N ALA A 248 2.51 6.21 -1.51
CA ALA A 248 2.90 7.44 -2.18
C ALA A 248 2.05 8.65 -1.77
N LYS A 249 0.78 8.40 -1.41
CA LYS A 249 -0.21 9.43 -1.04
C LYS A 249 -0.17 9.84 0.45
N GLU A 250 0.80 9.35 1.22
CA GLU A 250 0.87 9.56 2.68
C GLU A 250 0.87 11.06 3.08
N TYR A 251 1.50 11.92 2.28
CA TYR A 251 1.54 13.37 2.49
C TYR A 251 0.66 14.18 1.50
N GLU A 252 -0.22 13.51 0.75
CA GLU A 252 -1.09 14.16 -0.23
C GLU A 252 -2.36 14.71 0.47
N MET A 253 -2.64 15.99 0.30
CA MET A 253 -3.80 16.67 0.88
C MET A 253 -5.10 16.44 0.11
N ILE A 254 -5.00 16.20 -1.21
CA ILE A 254 -6.16 16.00 -2.08
C ILE A 254 -5.80 14.93 -3.11
N GLU A 255 -6.60 13.87 -3.16
CA GLU A 255 -6.57 12.96 -4.29
C GLU A 255 -7.05 13.69 -5.54
N ARG A 256 -6.14 13.99 -6.47
CA ARG A 256 -6.53 14.48 -7.80
C ARG A 256 -7.31 13.38 -8.50
N GLN A 257 -8.64 13.50 -8.57
CA GLN A 257 -9.46 12.55 -9.32
C GLN A 257 -9.44 12.92 -10.80
N GLY A 258 -8.89 12.04 -11.63
CA GLY A 258 -8.97 12.17 -13.09
C GLY A 258 -10.39 11.94 -13.59
N ILE A 259 -10.78 12.57 -14.71
CA ILE A 259 -12.13 12.41 -15.30
C ILE A 259 -12.45 10.93 -15.61
N LEU A 260 -11.43 10.14 -15.95
CA LEU A 260 -11.56 8.70 -16.25
C LEU A 260 -11.38 7.79 -15.03
N GLU A 261 -10.90 8.31 -13.90
CA GLU A 261 -10.59 7.51 -12.71
C GLU A 261 -11.81 6.74 -12.18
N PRO A 262 -13.05 7.30 -12.14
CA PRO A 262 -14.22 6.53 -11.72
C PRO A 262 -14.54 5.32 -12.60
N ILE A 263 -14.29 5.42 -13.91
CA ILE A 263 -14.53 4.32 -14.86
C ILE A 263 -13.46 3.25 -14.67
N ILE A 264 -12.20 3.65 -14.56
CA ILE A 264 -11.09 2.73 -14.29
C ILE A 264 -11.33 2.01 -12.95
N ASP A 265 -11.64 2.75 -11.90
CA ASP A 265 -11.93 2.20 -10.57
C ASP A 265 -13.09 1.22 -10.62
N PHE A 266 -14.15 1.50 -11.37
CA PHE A 266 -15.29 0.58 -11.50
C PHE A 266 -14.89 -0.81 -12.00
N PHE A 267 -14.01 -0.92 -13.00
CA PHE A 267 -13.55 -2.20 -13.54
C PHE A 267 -12.42 -2.84 -12.72
N PHE A 268 -11.54 -2.03 -12.12
CA PHE A 268 -10.42 -2.50 -11.29
C PHE A 268 -10.87 -2.96 -9.90
N LEU A 269 -11.93 -2.38 -9.35
CA LEU A 269 -12.39 -2.66 -8.00
C LEU A 269 -12.75 -4.14 -7.77
N PRO A 270 -13.48 -4.85 -8.66
CA PRO A 270 -13.65 -6.30 -8.60
C PRO A 270 -12.35 -7.09 -8.44
N ILE A 271 -11.33 -6.72 -9.22
CA ILE A 271 -10.01 -7.38 -9.23
C ILE A 271 -9.26 -7.08 -7.93
N LEU A 272 -9.31 -5.83 -7.46
CA LEU A 272 -8.73 -5.41 -6.20
C LEU A 272 -9.34 -6.15 -5.01
N TYR A 273 -10.67 -6.30 -4.98
CA TYR A 273 -11.36 -7.08 -3.94
C TYR A 273 -10.95 -8.55 -3.93
N ALA A 274 -10.84 -9.17 -5.11
CA ALA A 274 -10.35 -10.54 -5.22
C ALA A 274 -8.92 -10.65 -4.66
N GLY A 275 -8.06 -9.69 -4.98
CA GLY A 275 -6.69 -9.63 -4.45
C GLY A 275 -6.67 -9.49 -2.93
N ASP A 276 -7.44 -8.56 -2.36
CA ASP A 276 -7.54 -8.36 -0.90
C ASP A 276 -8.05 -9.61 -0.18
N PHE A 277 -9.08 -10.27 -0.74
CA PHE A 277 -9.60 -11.54 -0.24
C PHE A 277 -8.50 -12.62 -0.23
N LEU A 278 -7.83 -12.83 -1.36
CA LEU A 278 -6.74 -13.81 -1.48
C LEU A 278 -5.60 -13.51 -0.49
N SER A 279 -5.20 -12.25 -0.35
CA SER A 279 -4.13 -11.85 0.56
C SER A 279 -4.48 -12.16 2.02
N LYS A 280 -5.73 -11.97 2.44
CA LYS A 280 -6.17 -12.25 3.82
C LYS A 280 -6.28 -13.74 4.10
N GLU A 281 -6.75 -14.53 3.15
CA GLU A 281 -6.85 -15.97 3.33
C GLU A 281 -5.48 -16.66 3.29
N ILE A 282 -4.58 -16.26 2.39
CA ILE A 282 -3.22 -16.80 2.34
C ILE A 282 -2.44 -16.45 3.61
N ALA A 283 -2.62 -15.25 4.17
CA ALA A 283 -1.94 -14.83 5.39
C ALA A 283 -2.34 -15.65 6.64
N LYS A 284 -3.49 -16.32 6.63
CA LYS A 284 -3.90 -17.22 7.73
C LYS A 284 -3.18 -18.57 7.69
N ILE A 285 -2.53 -18.90 6.57
CA ILE A 285 -1.91 -20.20 6.34
C ILE A 285 -0.39 -20.07 6.59
N ASN A 286 0.03 -20.34 7.83
CA ASN A 286 1.44 -20.21 8.25
C ASN A 286 2.45 -20.94 7.35
N ILE A 287 2.07 -22.08 6.75
CA ILE A 287 2.97 -22.85 5.87
C ILE A 287 3.30 -22.11 4.58
N PHE A 288 2.37 -21.31 4.04
CA PHE A 288 2.65 -20.52 2.83
C PHE A 288 3.63 -19.39 3.15
N ILE A 289 3.52 -18.72 4.30
CA ILE A 289 4.46 -17.66 4.70
C ILE A 289 5.88 -18.20 4.74
N PHE A 290 6.10 -19.32 5.44
CA PHE A 290 7.42 -19.95 5.53
C PHE A 290 7.96 -20.40 4.15
N ILE A 291 7.13 -21.01 3.30
CA ILE A 291 7.54 -21.45 1.96
C ILE A 291 7.86 -20.25 1.06
N PHE A 292 7.05 -19.19 1.09
CA PHE A 292 7.27 -18.00 0.27
C PHE A 292 8.52 -17.23 0.73
N ASP A 293 8.77 -17.09 2.04
CA ASP A 293 9.99 -16.46 2.55
C ASP A 293 11.23 -17.28 2.15
N PHE A 294 11.19 -18.61 2.27
CA PHE A 294 12.32 -19.45 1.88
C PHE A 294 12.59 -19.48 0.37
N ILE A 295 11.55 -19.62 -0.46
CA ILE A 295 11.71 -19.75 -1.92
C ILE A 295 11.96 -18.39 -2.59
N LEU A 296 11.38 -17.31 -2.06
CA LEU A 296 11.49 -15.99 -2.68
C LEU A 296 12.47 -15.07 -1.96
N GLU A 297 12.40 -14.97 -0.64
CA GLU A 297 13.20 -13.98 0.11
C GLU A 297 14.67 -14.40 0.25
N ALA A 298 14.96 -15.68 0.52
CA ALA A 298 16.33 -16.15 0.70
C ALA A 298 17.19 -16.02 -0.58
N PRO A 299 16.75 -16.46 -1.78
CA PRO A 299 17.56 -16.32 -2.99
C PRO A 299 17.74 -14.86 -3.41
N LEU A 300 16.72 -14.03 -3.20
CA LEU A 300 16.81 -12.60 -3.50
C LEU A 300 17.77 -11.85 -2.61
N LYS A 301 17.81 -12.14 -1.31
CA LYS A 301 18.79 -11.55 -0.39
C LYS A 301 20.22 -11.80 -0.87
N VAL A 302 20.51 -13.04 -1.30
CA VAL A 302 21.81 -13.41 -1.86
C VAL A 302 22.12 -12.62 -3.14
N ILE A 303 21.18 -12.51 -4.07
CA ILE A 303 21.40 -11.74 -5.31
C ILE A 303 21.65 -10.25 -5.00
N PHE A 304 20.88 -9.65 -4.10
CA PHE A 304 21.07 -8.24 -3.72
C PHE A 304 22.41 -8.00 -3.02
N GLU A 305 22.83 -8.90 -2.13
CA GLU A 305 24.11 -8.82 -1.45
C GLU A 305 25.27 -8.84 -2.46
N VAL A 306 25.23 -9.72 -3.46
CA VAL A 306 26.22 -9.79 -4.54
C VAL A 306 26.23 -8.50 -5.38
N ILE A 307 25.06 -7.95 -5.71
CA ILE A 307 24.97 -6.68 -6.46
C ILE A 307 25.55 -5.52 -5.64
N GLU A 308 25.26 -5.44 -4.34
CA GLU A 308 25.82 -4.40 -3.46
C GLU A 308 27.34 -4.52 -3.34
N GLU A 309 27.85 -5.74 -3.26
CA GLU A 309 29.29 -6.02 -3.24
C GLU A 309 29.96 -5.62 -4.56
N TRP A 310 29.32 -5.91 -5.70
CA TRP A 310 29.76 -5.48 -7.02
C TRP A 310 29.81 -3.95 -7.15
N ILE A 311 28.76 -3.25 -6.69
CA ILE A 311 28.72 -1.78 -6.71
C ILE A 311 29.84 -1.20 -5.86
N ARG A 312 30.07 -1.76 -4.67
CA ARG A 312 31.20 -1.37 -3.81
C ARG A 312 32.53 -1.57 -4.52
N PHE A 313 32.75 -2.72 -5.14
CA PHE A 313 33.97 -3.00 -5.91
C PHE A 313 34.22 -1.97 -7.02
N ILE A 314 33.20 -1.65 -7.82
CA ILE A 314 33.33 -0.64 -8.89
C ILE A 314 33.65 0.74 -8.32
N ARG A 315 33.02 1.12 -7.20
CA ARG A 315 33.29 2.40 -6.54
C ARG A 315 34.73 2.48 -6.05
N THR A 316 35.23 1.44 -5.39
CA THR A 316 36.64 1.35 -4.96
C THR A 316 37.59 1.44 -6.15
N LYS A 317 37.31 0.75 -7.26
CA LYS A 317 38.14 0.84 -8.48
C LYS A 317 38.13 2.20 -9.14
N LYS A 318 37.01 2.93 -9.07
CA LYS A 318 36.93 4.30 -9.56
C LYS A 318 37.77 5.26 -8.70
N GLU A 319 37.79 5.05 -7.38
CA GLU A 319 38.60 5.83 -6.43
C GLU A 319 40.11 5.54 -6.57
N GLU A 320 40.51 4.36 -7.05
CA GLU A 320 41.92 4.05 -7.35
C GLU A 320 42.46 4.71 -8.63
N ILE A 321 41.58 5.14 -9.55
CA ILE A 321 41.95 5.69 -10.86
C ILE A 321 41.99 7.24 -10.86
N ILE A 322 41.39 7.89 -9.84
CA ILE A 322 41.32 9.35 -9.69
C ILE A 322 42.37 9.82 -8.68
#